data_AF-A0AAN6ZCX3-F1
#
_entry.id   AF-A0AAN6ZCX3-F1
#
_cell.length_a   1.000
_cell.length_b   1.000
_cell.length_c   1.000
_cell.angle_alpha   90.00
_cell.angle_beta   90.00
_cell.angle_gamma   90.00
#
_symmetry.space_group_name_H-M   'P 1'
#
loop_
_entity.id
_entity.type
_entity.pdbx_description
1 polymer ?
#
loop_
_entity_poly.entity_id
_entity_poly.type
_entity_poly.pdbx_seq_one_letter_code
_entity_poly.pdbx_strand_id
1 'polypeptide(L)'
;MKRLLRQLGPYKCGFLRQARATAPQQQRVFTMRELGRHVFPEIGLYCAVDGVVYDLTRYYHSHPGGTELLRQHAGRDATGAFQDAH
;
A
#
# COMPACT_ATOMS: atom_id res chain seq x y z
N MET A 1 -13.98 2.37 6.67
CA MET A 1 -12.81 1.48 6.94
C MET A 1 -12.88 0.06 6.33
N LYS A 2 -13.35 -1.01 7.01
CA LYS A 2 -13.18 -2.42 6.54
C LYS A 2 -13.81 -2.76 5.17
N ARG A 3 -14.79 -1.99 4.71
CA ARG A 3 -15.44 -2.19 3.39
C ARG A 3 -14.57 -1.67 2.23
N LEU A 4 -13.77 -0.64 2.47
CA LEU A 4 -12.92 0.00 1.45
C LEU A 4 -11.61 -0.78 1.23
N LEU A 5 -11.01 -1.32 2.29
CA LEU A 5 -9.87 -2.23 2.15
C LEU A 5 -10.19 -3.49 1.32
N ARG A 6 -11.47 -3.91 1.26
CA ARG A 6 -11.89 -5.01 0.37
C ARG A 6 -11.78 -4.63 -1.10
N GLN A 7 -12.02 -3.37 -1.47
CA GLN A 7 -11.87 -2.88 -2.84
C GLN A 7 -10.39 -2.88 -3.28
N LEU A 8 -9.47 -2.75 -2.33
CA LEU A 8 -8.04 -2.85 -2.60
C LEU A 8 -7.53 -4.30 -2.70
N GLY A 9 -8.39 -5.30 -2.50
CA GLY A 9 -8.04 -6.72 -2.59
C GLY A 9 -7.23 -7.11 -3.84
N PRO A 10 -7.64 -6.69 -5.06
CA PRO A 10 -6.90 -6.98 -6.30
C PRO A 10 -5.50 -6.36 -6.38
N TYR A 11 -5.23 -5.31 -5.58
CA TYR A 11 -3.95 -4.60 -5.57
C TYR A 11 -3.00 -5.10 -4.48
N LYS A 12 -3.44 -6.01 -3.61
CA LYS A 12 -2.59 -6.56 -2.54
C LYS A 12 -1.41 -7.33 -3.15
N CYS A 13 -0.19 -6.94 -2.77
CA CYS A 13 1.04 -7.56 -3.28
C CYS A 13 1.99 -8.08 -2.18
N GLY A 14 1.69 -7.80 -0.90
CA GLY A 14 2.49 -8.32 0.19
C GLY A 14 2.14 -7.76 1.56
N PHE A 15 3.10 -7.81 2.47
CA PHE A 15 2.98 -7.29 3.84
C PHE A 15 4.23 -6.55 4.24
N LEU A 16 4.08 -5.56 5.12
CA LEU A 16 5.23 -4.97 5.79
C LEU A 16 5.81 -5.97 6.79
N ARG A 17 7.15 -5.99 6.88
CA ARG A 17 7.87 -6.79 7.87
C ARG A 17 7.56 -6.26 9.26
N GLN A 18 6.68 -6.95 9.98
CA GLN A 18 6.41 -6.68 11.39
C GLN A 18 7.41 -7.43 12.27
N ALA A 19 7.74 -6.87 13.43
CA ALA A 19 8.70 -7.45 14.38
C ALA A 19 8.26 -8.81 14.95
N ARG A 20 6.99 -9.21 14.76
CA ARG A 20 6.38 -10.36 15.45
C ARG A 20 5.30 -11.12 14.66
N ALA A 21 5.32 -11.09 13.33
CA ALA A 21 4.35 -11.83 12.53
C ALA A 21 5.02 -12.87 11.62
N THR A 22 4.54 -14.11 11.68
CA THR A 22 4.74 -15.13 10.66
C THR A 22 3.87 -14.78 9.46
N ALA A 23 4.46 -14.19 8.42
CA ALA A 23 3.79 -14.05 7.14
C ALA A 23 3.51 -15.45 6.56
N PRO A 24 2.37 -15.68 5.87
CA PRO A 24 2.15 -16.92 5.14
C PRO A 24 3.31 -17.19 4.17
N GLN A 25 3.80 -18.44 4.13
CA GLN A 25 5.06 -18.84 3.49
C GLN A 25 5.21 -18.52 1.98
N GLN A 26 4.17 -17.99 1.32
CA GLN A 26 4.18 -17.62 -0.10
C GLN A 26 3.91 -16.13 -0.36
N GLN A 27 3.78 -15.29 0.66
CA GLN A 27 3.47 -13.86 0.48
C GLN A 27 4.71 -12.99 0.63
N ARG A 28 4.90 -12.06 -0.31
CA ARG A 28 6.07 -11.16 -0.33
C ARG A 28 6.07 -10.27 0.91
N VAL A 29 7.21 -10.20 1.58
CA VAL A 29 7.42 -9.33 2.73
C VAL A 29 8.30 -8.17 2.30
N PHE A 30 7.88 -6.95 2.64
CA PHE A 30 8.59 -5.71 2.35
C PHE A 30 9.14 -5.12 3.64
N THR A 31 10.41 -4.74 3.64
CA THR A 31 10.92 -3.76 4.60
C THR A 31 10.46 -2.36 4.22
N MET A 32 10.45 -1.43 5.19
CA MET A 32 10.20 -0.01 4.88
C MET A 32 11.16 0.53 3.81
N ARG A 33 12.42 0.07 3.81
CA ARG A 33 13.41 0.45 2.81
C ARG A 33 13.06 -0.05 1.41
N GLU A 34 12.54 -1.27 1.29
CA GLU A 34 12.10 -1.82 -0.01
C GLU A 34 10.83 -1.14 -0.49
N LEU A 35 9.86 -0.92 0.41
CA LEU A 35 8.64 -0.19 0.10
C LEU A 35 8.96 1.22 -0.43
N GLY A 36 9.90 1.92 0.21
CA GLY A 36 10.35 3.26 -0.18
C GLY A 36 10.97 3.39 -1.57
N ARG A 37 11.20 2.28 -2.29
CA ARG A 37 11.63 2.30 -3.70
C ARG A 37 10.46 2.46 -4.68
N HIS A 38 9.24 2.25 -4.23
CA HIS A 38 8.03 2.20 -5.05
C HIS A 38 7.21 3.49 -4.92
N VAL A 39 7.80 4.60 -5.39
CA VAL A 39 7.28 5.96 -5.18
C VAL A 39 6.62 6.59 -6.42
N PHE A 40 6.78 5.98 -7.61
CA PHE A 40 6.21 6.49 -8.86
C PHE A 40 5.57 5.36 -9.68
N PRO A 41 4.47 5.61 -10.43
CA PRO A 41 3.82 4.58 -11.25
C PRO A 41 4.76 3.84 -12.20
N GLU A 42 5.78 4.52 -12.73
CA GLU A 42 6.78 4.01 -13.66
C GLU A 42 7.68 2.92 -13.04
N ILE A 43 7.87 2.96 -11.71
CA ILE A 43 8.71 2.01 -10.95
C ILE A 43 7.88 1.21 -9.92
N GLY A 44 6.56 1.28 -10.04
CA GLY A 44 5.59 0.79 -9.06
C GLY A 44 5.25 1.85 -8.02
N LEU A 45 3.96 2.18 -7.86
CA LEU A 45 3.46 3.11 -6.83
C LEU A 45 2.79 2.31 -5.72
N TYR A 46 3.50 2.07 -4.63
CA TYR A 46 3.06 1.15 -3.57
C TYR A 46 2.82 1.90 -2.27
N CYS A 47 1.85 1.45 -1.48
CA CYS A 47 1.64 1.93 -0.12
C CYS A 47 1.35 0.75 0.80
N ALA A 48 1.66 0.90 2.09
CA ALA A 48 1.14 0.00 3.11
C ALA A 48 -0.06 0.60 3.83
N VAL A 49 -1.06 -0.21 4.13
CA VAL A 49 -2.21 0.14 4.98
C VAL A 49 -2.50 -1.04 5.90
N ASP A 50 -2.56 -0.80 7.20
CA ASP A 50 -2.73 -1.82 8.24
C ASP A 50 -1.73 -2.99 8.09
N GLY A 51 -0.49 -2.69 7.72
CA GLY A 51 0.59 -3.67 7.53
C GLY A 51 0.49 -4.51 6.24
N VAL A 52 -0.52 -4.29 5.39
CA VAL A 52 -0.65 -4.92 4.07
C VAL A 52 -0.09 -3.98 3.01
N VAL A 53 0.72 -4.48 2.08
CA VAL A 53 1.28 -3.69 0.98
C VAL A 53 0.44 -3.88 -0.28
N TYR A 54 0.12 -2.75 -0.92
CA TYR A 54 -0.67 -2.67 -2.13
C TYR A 54 0.13 -2.04 -3.27
N ASP A 55 0.12 -2.67 -4.44
CA ASP A 55 0.58 -2.10 -5.71
C ASP A 55 -0.57 -1.31 -6.34
N LEU A 56 -0.53 0.00 -6.15
CA LEU A 56 -1.57 0.92 -6.62
C LEU A 56 -1.26 1.51 -8.00
N THR A 57 -0.27 0.98 -8.71
CA THR A 57 0.15 1.49 -10.03
C THR A 57 -1.02 1.52 -11.01
N ARG A 58 -1.82 0.45 -11.05
CA ARG A 58 -3.00 0.35 -11.91
C ARG A 58 -4.23 1.07 -11.35
N TYR A 59 -4.21 1.42 -10.07
CA TYR A 59 -5.28 2.16 -9.41
C TYR A 59 -5.08 3.67 -9.48
N TYR A 60 -3.87 4.12 -9.82
CA TYR A 60 -3.43 5.51 -9.73
C TYR A 60 -4.44 6.52 -10.29
N HIS A 61 -4.88 6.34 -11.54
CA HIS A 61 -5.84 7.25 -12.19
C HIS A 61 -7.30 7.05 -11.77
N SER A 62 -7.61 5.94 -11.09
CA SER A 62 -8.96 5.59 -10.65
C SER A 62 -9.21 5.98 -9.18
N HIS A 63 -8.24 6.60 -8.52
CA HIS A 63 -8.36 6.98 -7.11
C HIS A 63 -9.31 8.16 -6.92
N PRO A 64 -10.45 7.99 -6.20
CA PRO A 64 -11.43 9.05 -6.02
C PRO A 64 -10.90 10.28 -5.26
N GLY A 65 -9.92 10.08 -4.36
CA GLY A 65 -9.24 11.17 -3.65
C GLY A 65 -8.21 11.93 -4.48
N GLY A 66 -8.02 11.56 -5.76
CA GLY A 66 -7.06 12.18 -6.66
C GLY A 66 -5.66 11.56 -6.60
N THR A 67 -4.92 11.69 -7.69
CA THR A 67 -3.59 11.08 -7.87
C THR A 67 -2.52 11.67 -6.94
N GLU A 68 -2.67 12.95 -6.57
CA GLU A 68 -1.71 13.69 -5.75
C GLU A 68 -1.56 13.07 -4.35
N LEU A 69 -2.68 12.71 -3.71
CA LEU A 69 -2.67 12.05 -2.40
C LEU A 69 -1.95 10.69 -2.46
N LEU A 70 -2.12 9.92 -3.53
CA LEU A 70 -1.40 8.66 -3.70
C LEU A 70 0.11 8.90 -3.82
N ARG A 71 0.55 9.91 -4.57
CA ARG A 71 1.98 10.23 -4.68
C ARG A 71 2.60 10.70 -3.36
N GLN A 72 1.86 11.48 -2.56
CA GLN A 72 2.34 11.97 -1.26
C GLN A 72 2.65 10.82 -0.27
N HIS A 73 1.92 9.71 -0.39
CA HIS A 73 2.05 8.55 0.49
C HIS A 73 2.75 7.35 -0.16
N ALA A 74 3.15 7.45 -1.43
CA ALA A 74 3.84 6.39 -2.14
C ALA A 74 5.16 6.01 -1.43
N GLY A 75 5.43 4.72 -1.38
CA GLY A 75 6.57 4.12 -0.70
C GLY A 75 6.52 4.18 0.83
N ARG A 76 5.36 4.48 1.44
CA ARG A 76 5.22 4.67 2.90
C ARG A 76 4.10 3.82 3.49
N ASP A 77 4.08 3.78 4.82
CA ASP A 77 2.91 3.36 5.57
C ASP A 77 1.90 4.53 5.57
N ALA A 78 0.80 4.33 4.87
CA ALA A 78 -0.28 5.28 4.69
C ALA A 78 -1.46 4.99 5.63
N THR A 79 -1.28 4.14 6.65
CA THR A 79 -2.35 3.72 7.56
C THR A 79 -3.07 4.93 8.17
N GLY A 80 -2.36 5.86 8.81
CA GLY A 80 -3.00 7.05 9.41
C GLY A 80 -3.80 7.88 8.40
N ALA A 81 -3.18 8.23 7.26
CA ALA A 81 -3.83 8.99 6.21
C ALA A 81 -5.08 8.28 5.64
N PHE A 82 -5.03 6.95 5.52
CA PHE A 82 -6.17 6.16 5.08
C PHE A 82 -7.30 6.21 6.13
N GLN A 83 -6.97 6.09 7.42
CA GLN A 83 -7.94 6.12 8.52
C GLN A 83 -8.60 7.48 8.69
N ASP A 84 -7.85 8.57 8.47
CA ASP A 84 -8.39 9.93 8.57
C ASP A 84 -9.37 10.25 7.42
N ALA A 85 -9.20 9.60 6.26
CA ALA A 85 -10.01 9.85 5.06
C ALA A 85 -11.20 8.89 4.86
N HIS A 86 -11.30 7.75 5.58
CA HIS A 86 -12.21 6.63 5.24
C HIS A 86 -12.71 5.78 6.42
#